data_AF-A0A060CFE6-F1
#
_entry.id   AF-A0A060CFE6-F1
#
_cell.length_a   1.000
_cell.length_b   1.000
_cell.length_c   1.000
_cell.angle_alpha   90.00
_cell.angle_beta   90.00
_cell.angle_gamma   90.00
#
_symmetry.space_group_name_H-M   'P 1'
#
loop_
_entity.id
_entity.type
_entity.pdbx_description
1 polymer ?
#
loop_
_entity_poly.entity_id
_entity_poly.type
_entity_poly.pdbx_seq_one_letter_code
_entity_poly.pdbx_strand_id
1 'polypeptide(L)'
;GTKYNYSFRLLHDMAGRIDMCGGDERFVSILDEFFGYGAEDVTQPGVGPTKDQMRAGYALGRFEGLNNEPDMEAPWAYYYAGRPDRTAEIVHDIVTQQFGPESGGLPGNDDSGGLSSWFVWAALGIFPVAGQNIFLIHPPSFKHASMPMAHGTLNISTTGFVAPSHS
;
A
#
# COMPACT_ATOMS: atom_id res chain seq x y z
N GLY A 1 -4.08 -6.90 -13.69
CA GLY A 1 -3.80 -7.78 -12.53
C GLY A 1 -4.17 -9.24 -12.79
N THR A 2 -3.49 -10.17 -12.09
CA THR A 2 -3.88 -11.59 -12.00
C THR A 2 -5.03 -11.78 -11.00
N LYS A 3 -5.64 -12.99 -10.92
CA LYS A 3 -6.69 -13.29 -9.92
C LYS A 3 -6.23 -13.07 -8.47
N TYR A 4 -4.92 -13.11 -8.22
CA TYR A 4 -4.33 -12.93 -6.89
C TYR A 4 -4.40 -11.46 -6.42
N ASN A 5 -4.16 -10.49 -7.31
CA ASN A 5 -4.21 -9.06 -6.97
C ASN A 5 -5.61 -8.59 -6.56
N TYR A 6 -6.66 -9.12 -7.20
CA TYR A 6 -8.05 -8.83 -6.79
C TYR A 6 -8.43 -9.46 -5.46
N SER A 7 -7.65 -10.42 -4.97
CA SER A 7 -7.99 -11.13 -3.74
C SER A 7 -7.86 -10.23 -2.52
N PHE A 8 -7.06 -9.16 -2.52
CA PHE A 8 -6.76 -8.34 -1.33
C PHE A 8 -7.55 -7.05 -1.17
N ARG A 9 -8.51 -6.79 -2.05
CA ARG A 9 -9.42 -5.64 -1.92
C ARG A 9 -10.16 -5.65 -0.57
N LEU A 10 -10.33 -4.48 0.05
CA LEU A 10 -11.12 -4.37 1.26
C LEU A 10 -12.60 -4.64 0.93
N LEU A 11 -13.19 -5.54 1.71
CA LEU A 11 -14.61 -5.87 1.62
C LEU A 11 -15.36 -5.26 2.81
N HIS A 12 -16.69 -5.16 2.70
CA HIS A 12 -17.52 -4.71 3.81
C HIS A 12 -17.46 -5.68 5.00
N ASP A 13 -17.29 -6.99 4.74
CA ASP A 13 -17.15 -8.03 5.75
C ASP A 13 -15.74 -8.63 5.74
N MET A 14 -14.79 -7.88 6.30
CA MET A 14 -13.42 -8.38 6.46
C MET A 14 -13.32 -9.49 7.50
N ALA A 15 -14.16 -9.49 8.53
CA ALA A 15 -14.15 -10.51 9.57
C ALA A 15 -14.52 -11.89 8.99
N GLY A 16 -15.64 -11.98 8.26
CA GLY A 16 -16.04 -13.22 7.59
C GLY A 16 -15.02 -13.69 6.55
N ARG A 17 -14.34 -12.75 5.87
CA ARG A 17 -13.24 -13.08 4.96
C ARG A 17 -12.04 -13.70 5.68
N ILE A 18 -11.62 -13.13 6.80
CA ILE A 18 -10.50 -13.64 7.59
C ILE A 18 -10.83 -15.03 8.15
N ASP A 19 -12.06 -15.23 8.62
CA ASP A 19 -12.54 -16.54 9.07
C ASP A 19 -12.48 -17.59 7.96
N MET A 20 -12.90 -17.25 6.73
CA MET A 20 -12.79 -18.15 5.57
C MET A 20 -11.34 -18.51 5.22
N CYS A 21 -10.38 -17.64 5.53
CA CYS A 21 -8.96 -17.93 5.38
C CYS A 21 -8.42 -18.83 6.48
N GLY A 22 -9.14 -19.07 7.58
CA GLY A 22 -8.70 -19.85 8.73
C GLY A 22 -8.23 -19.00 9.92
N GLY A 23 -8.65 -17.73 9.98
CA GLY A 23 -8.35 -16.80 11.08
C GLY A 23 -7.17 -15.86 10.80
N ASP A 24 -6.92 -14.95 11.76
CA ASP A 24 -5.97 -13.84 11.63
C ASP A 24 -4.56 -14.31 11.23
N GLU A 25 -4.01 -15.32 11.91
CA GLU A 25 -2.65 -15.81 11.65
C GLU A 25 -2.46 -16.31 10.22
N ARG A 26 -3.45 -17.07 9.72
CA ARG A 26 -3.42 -17.59 8.36
C ARG A 26 -3.60 -16.48 7.34
N PHE A 27 -4.45 -15.51 7.62
CA PHE A 27 -4.64 -14.34 6.77
C PHE A 27 -3.36 -13.48 6.67
N VAL A 28 -2.71 -13.23 7.81
CA VAL A 28 -1.40 -12.54 7.88
C VAL A 28 -0.35 -13.31 7.08
N SER A 29 -0.28 -14.64 7.20
CA SER A 29 0.66 -15.45 6.42
C SER A 29 0.44 -15.35 4.91
N ILE A 30 -0.82 -15.25 4.45
CA ILE A 30 -1.14 -15.08 3.03
C ILE A 30 -0.72 -13.69 2.55
N LEU A 31 -0.95 -12.65 3.37
CA LEU A 31 -0.49 -11.29 3.08
C LEU A 31 1.04 -11.21 3.07
N ASP A 32 1.71 -11.85 4.03
CA ASP A 32 3.17 -11.89 4.13
C ASP A 32 3.77 -12.54 2.87
N GLU A 33 3.20 -13.64 2.38
CA GLU A 33 3.59 -14.26 1.11
C GLU A 33 3.38 -13.32 -0.08
N PHE A 34 2.23 -12.63 -0.13
CA PHE A 34 1.92 -11.68 -1.20
C PHE A 34 2.89 -10.50 -1.23
N PHE A 35 3.22 -9.91 -0.08
CA PHE A 35 4.18 -8.81 0.02
C PHE A 35 5.64 -9.26 0.05
N GLY A 36 5.90 -10.57 0.04
CA GLY A 36 7.25 -11.13 -0.06
C GLY A 36 8.02 -11.15 1.26
N TYR A 37 7.36 -11.05 2.42
CA TYR A 37 8.01 -11.18 3.72
C TYR A 37 8.68 -12.54 3.88
N GLY A 38 9.96 -12.52 4.22
CA GLY A 38 10.77 -13.73 4.41
C GLY A 38 11.13 -14.46 3.12
N ALA A 39 10.81 -13.89 1.96
CA ALA A 39 11.21 -14.42 0.67
C ALA A 39 12.58 -13.88 0.21
N GLU A 40 13.23 -14.60 -0.70
CA GLU A 40 14.43 -14.10 -1.39
C GLU A 40 14.10 -12.86 -2.24
N ASP A 41 15.06 -11.95 -2.33
CA ASP A 41 15.00 -10.74 -3.15
C ASP A 41 14.72 -11.10 -4.60
N VAL A 42 13.80 -10.35 -5.20
CA VAL A 42 13.45 -10.51 -6.62
C VAL A 42 14.08 -9.38 -7.39
N THR A 43 14.89 -9.72 -8.40
CA THR A 43 15.39 -8.74 -9.36
C THR A 43 14.22 -8.20 -10.19
N GLN A 44 13.89 -6.93 -10.00
CA GLN A 44 12.86 -6.27 -10.79
C GLN A 44 13.24 -6.28 -12.30
N PRO A 45 12.29 -6.54 -13.20
CA PRO A 45 12.56 -6.45 -14.63
C PRO A 45 12.99 -5.01 -14.96
N GLY A 46 14.20 -4.84 -15.51
CA GLY A 46 14.71 -3.53 -15.91
C GLY A 46 13.91 -2.90 -17.06
N VAL A 47 14.36 -1.73 -17.55
CA VAL A 47 13.67 -1.01 -18.65
C VAL A 47 13.60 -1.87 -19.92
N GLY A 48 12.38 -2.16 -20.39
CA GLY A 48 12.12 -2.97 -21.58
C GLY A 48 12.27 -4.48 -21.37
N PRO A 49 11.57 -5.08 -20.38
CA PRO A 49 11.71 -6.51 -20.09
C PRO A 49 11.08 -7.37 -21.18
N THR A 50 11.64 -8.57 -21.40
CA THR A 50 11.06 -9.53 -22.34
C THR A 50 9.72 -10.07 -21.81
N LYS A 51 8.88 -10.59 -22.71
CA LYS A 51 7.61 -11.23 -22.32
C LYS A 51 7.83 -12.40 -21.34
N ASP A 52 8.92 -13.14 -21.49
CA ASP A 52 9.24 -14.26 -20.62
C ASP A 52 9.69 -13.79 -19.22
N GLN A 53 10.45 -12.68 -19.14
CA GLN A 53 10.81 -12.05 -17.87
C GLN A 53 9.57 -11.54 -17.12
N MET A 54 8.65 -10.87 -17.82
CA MET A 54 7.38 -10.44 -17.24
C MET A 54 6.54 -11.62 -16.78
N ARG A 55 6.46 -12.68 -17.58
CA ARG A 55 5.73 -13.91 -17.23
C ARG A 55 6.31 -14.61 -16.01
N ALA A 56 7.63 -14.65 -15.88
CA ALA A 56 8.31 -15.22 -14.73
C ALA A 56 8.02 -14.40 -13.45
N GLY A 57 8.03 -13.07 -13.54
CA GLY A 57 7.65 -12.19 -12.43
C GLY A 57 6.20 -12.42 -11.98
N TYR A 58 5.24 -12.41 -12.92
CA TYR A 58 3.83 -12.65 -12.62
C TYR A 58 3.54 -14.04 -12.04
N ALA A 59 4.36 -15.04 -12.38
CA ALA A 59 4.23 -16.39 -11.85
C ALA A 59 4.59 -16.48 -10.35
N LEU A 60 5.28 -15.49 -9.79
CA LEU A 60 5.59 -15.41 -8.36
C LEU A 60 4.35 -15.13 -7.51
N GLY A 61 3.30 -14.53 -8.10
CA GLY A 61 2.07 -14.19 -7.38
C GLY A 61 2.26 -13.16 -6.26
N ARG A 62 3.30 -12.32 -6.37
CA ARG A 62 3.68 -11.30 -5.38
C ARG A 62 3.14 -9.92 -5.76
N PHE A 63 3.19 -9.01 -4.82
CA PHE A 63 2.91 -7.60 -5.01
C PHE A 63 3.90 -7.01 -6.04
N GLU A 64 3.35 -6.47 -7.14
CA GLU A 64 4.11 -5.95 -8.28
C GLU A 64 4.24 -4.41 -8.23
N GLY A 65 3.79 -3.78 -7.15
CA GLY A 65 3.63 -2.33 -7.05
C GLY A 65 2.20 -1.86 -7.28
N LEU A 66 1.98 -0.54 -7.18
CA LEU A 66 0.66 0.08 -7.36
C LEU A 66 0.27 0.18 -8.84
N ASN A 67 0.09 -0.98 -9.48
CA ASN A 67 -0.18 -1.08 -10.92
C ASN A 67 -1.68 -1.16 -11.26
N ASN A 68 -2.54 -1.47 -10.29
CA ASN A 68 -4.00 -1.47 -10.44
C ASN A 68 -4.67 -0.98 -9.13
N GLU A 69 -5.95 -0.62 -9.18
CA GLU A 69 -6.67 -0.09 -8.02
C GLU A 69 -6.76 -1.04 -6.79
N PRO A 70 -6.94 -2.38 -6.94
CA PRO A 70 -6.91 -3.29 -5.78
C PRO A 70 -5.58 -3.30 -5.03
N ASP A 71 -4.48 -2.99 -5.73
CA ASP A 71 -3.13 -2.98 -5.16
C ASP A 71 -2.97 -1.83 -4.16
N MET A 72 -3.76 -0.76 -4.30
CA MET A 72 -3.80 0.40 -3.39
C MET A 72 -4.44 0.08 -2.03
N GLU A 73 -5.38 -0.86 -2.00
CA GLU A 73 -6.10 -1.27 -0.78
C GLU A 73 -5.38 -2.39 -0.03
N ALA A 74 -4.59 -3.21 -0.73
CA ALA A 74 -4.00 -4.43 -0.19
C ALA A 74 -3.15 -4.23 1.09
N PRO A 75 -2.28 -3.20 1.23
CA PRO A 75 -1.48 -3.01 2.45
C PRO A 75 -2.34 -2.80 3.70
N TRP A 76 -3.53 -2.23 3.52
CA TRP A 76 -4.45 -1.90 4.60
C TRP A 76 -5.21 -3.12 5.13
N ALA A 77 -5.19 -4.24 4.41
CA ALA A 77 -5.82 -5.48 4.87
C ALA A 77 -5.22 -5.99 6.19
N TYR A 78 -3.95 -5.71 6.48
CA TYR A 78 -3.33 -6.07 7.76
C TYR A 78 -3.98 -5.41 8.99
N TYR A 79 -4.63 -4.23 8.85
CA TYR A 79 -5.39 -3.62 9.97
C TYR A 79 -6.45 -4.57 10.50
N TYR A 80 -7.14 -5.26 9.59
CA TYR A 80 -8.26 -6.12 9.94
C TYR A 80 -7.82 -7.43 10.60
N ALA A 81 -6.54 -7.79 10.50
CA ALA A 81 -5.93 -8.92 11.19
C ALA A 81 -4.95 -8.50 12.30
N GLY A 82 -5.09 -7.27 12.81
CA GLY A 82 -4.34 -6.80 13.98
C GLY A 82 -2.85 -6.51 13.76
N ARG A 83 -2.42 -6.27 12.51
CA ARG A 83 -1.02 -5.99 12.13
C ARG A 83 -0.81 -4.62 11.47
N PRO A 84 -1.24 -3.51 12.10
CA PRO A 84 -1.03 -2.18 11.53
C PRO A 84 0.46 -1.82 11.35
N ASP A 85 1.36 -2.49 12.07
CA ASP A 85 2.81 -2.38 11.90
C ASP A 85 3.27 -2.82 10.50
N ARG A 86 2.67 -3.88 9.94
CA ARG A 86 2.95 -4.33 8.56
C ARG A 86 2.45 -3.35 7.53
N THR A 87 1.25 -2.78 7.73
CA THR A 87 0.76 -1.72 6.86
C THR A 87 1.71 -0.52 6.88
N ALA A 88 2.19 -0.11 8.05
CA ALA A 88 3.12 1.02 8.17
C ALA A 88 4.43 0.78 7.40
N GLU A 89 5.01 -0.41 7.51
CA GLU A 89 6.22 -0.82 6.79
C GLU A 89 6.01 -0.77 5.26
N ILE A 90 4.99 -1.47 4.76
CA ILE A 90 4.71 -1.56 3.32
C ILE A 90 4.37 -0.18 2.73
N VAL A 91 3.51 0.59 3.40
CA VAL A 91 3.12 1.92 2.91
C VAL A 91 4.32 2.87 2.91
N HIS A 92 5.20 2.79 3.91
CA HIS A 92 6.44 3.56 3.93
C HIS A 92 7.36 3.19 2.76
N ASP A 93 7.54 1.90 2.50
CA ASP A 93 8.36 1.42 1.39
C ASP A 93 7.78 1.85 0.04
N ILE A 94 6.47 1.75 -0.15
CA ILE A 94 5.80 2.23 -1.37
C ILE A 94 6.05 3.73 -1.54
N VAL A 95 5.76 4.55 -0.52
CA VAL A 95 5.91 6.01 -0.58
C VAL A 95 7.36 6.44 -0.88
N THR A 96 8.35 5.72 -0.35
CA THR A 96 9.76 6.08 -0.48
C THR A 96 10.44 5.52 -1.73
N GLN A 97 10.02 4.35 -2.21
CA GLN A 97 10.70 3.64 -3.31
C GLN A 97 9.97 3.79 -4.65
N GLN A 98 8.65 3.97 -4.63
CA GLN A 98 7.85 4.03 -5.86
C GLN A 98 7.57 5.46 -6.33
N PHE A 99 7.66 6.45 -5.43
CA PHE A 99 7.37 7.84 -5.75
C PHE A 99 8.64 8.69 -5.77
N GLY A 100 8.86 9.43 -6.86
CA GLY A 100 10.02 10.29 -7.06
C GLY A 100 9.66 11.66 -7.60
N PRO A 101 10.48 12.72 -7.34
CA PRO A 101 10.20 14.07 -7.78
C PRO A 101 10.50 14.32 -9.28
N GLU A 102 11.10 13.35 -9.97
CA GLU A 102 11.51 13.46 -11.37
C GLU A 102 10.39 13.06 -12.34
N SER A 103 10.53 13.46 -13.61
CA SER A 103 9.63 13.04 -14.68
C SER A 103 9.69 11.51 -14.85
N GLY A 104 8.63 10.81 -14.42
CA GLY A 104 8.57 9.35 -14.35
C GLY A 104 8.57 8.77 -12.94
N GLY A 105 8.55 9.60 -11.90
CA GLY A 105 8.50 9.15 -10.50
C GLY A 105 7.13 8.64 -10.01
N LEU A 106 6.28 8.12 -10.88
CA LEU A 106 5.09 7.35 -10.49
C LEU A 106 5.33 5.88 -10.86
N PRO A 107 4.98 4.91 -10.00
CA PRO A 107 5.23 3.50 -10.28
C PRO A 107 4.42 2.94 -11.46
N GLY A 108 3.35 3.63 -11.85
CA GLY A 108 2.44 3.21 -12.92
C GLY A 108 1.67 4.37 -13.52
N ASN A 109 0.63 4.07 -14.30
CA ASN A 109 -0.29 5.09 -14.79
C ASN A 109 -1.03 5.72 -13.61
N ASP A 110 -1.20 7.03 -13.63
CA ASP A 110 -1.90 7.77 -12.56
C ASP A 110 -3.40 7.44 -12.46
N ASP A 111 -3.94 6.62 -13.39
CA ASP A 111 -5.35 6.20 -13.46
C ASP A 111 -6.34 7.32 -13.12
N SER A 112 -6.18 8.44 -13.83
CA SER A 112 -6.99 9.66 -13.65
C SER A 112 -6.93 10.28 -12.24
N GLY A 113 -5.77 10.19 -11.57
CA GLY A 113 -5.48 10.81 -10.27
C GLY A 113 -5.66 9.91 -9.06
N GLY A 114 -5.98 8.61 -9.27
CA GLY A 114 -6.15 7.64 -8.18
C GLY A 114 -4.85 7.40 -7.42
N LEU A 115 -3.75 7.22 -8.15
CA LEU A 115 -2.42 6.96 -7.58
C LEU A 115 -1.84 8.18 -6.86
N SER A 116 -1.96 9.36 -7.47
CA SER A 116 -1.57 10.62 -6.82
C SER A 116 -2.39 10.91 -5.56
N SER A 117 -3.70 10.64 -5.57
CA SER A 117 -4.56 10.81 -4.39
C SER A 117 -4.18 9.83 -3.28
N TRP A 118 -3.89 8.58 -3.64
CA TRP A 118 -3.41 7.57 -2.69
C TRP A 118 -2.13 8.04 -2.00
N PHE A 119 -1.17 8.55 -2.77
CA PHE A 119 0.08 9.10 -2.22
C PHE A 119 -0.18 10.24 -1.24
N VAL A 120 -1.06 11.19 -1.57
CA VAL A 120 -1.38 12.30 -0.66
C VAL A 120 -1.96 11.79 0.66
N TRP A 121 -2.92 10.86 0.60
CA TRP A 121 -3.52 10.28 1.79
C TRP A 121 -2.48 9.53 2.65
N ALA A 122 -1.68 8.66 2.02
CA ALA A 122 -0.60 7.95 2.69
C ALA A 122 0.47 8.92 3.26
N ALA A 123 0.85 9.96 2.54
CA ALA A 123 1.82 10.93 3.06
C ALA A 123 1.29 11.70 4.27
N LEU A 124 -0.03 11.92 4.34
CA LEU A 124 -0.72 12.52 5.50
C LEU A 124 -0.90 11.53 6.68
N GLY A 125 -0.64 10.24 6.51
CA GLY A 125 -0.81 9.26 7.58
C GLY A 125 -2.22 8.68 7.68
N ILE A 126 -3.07 8.82 6.66
CA ILE A 126 -4.47 8.40 6.71
C ILE A 126 -4.93 7.71 5.42
N PHE A 127 -5.90 6.82 5.50
CA PHE A 127 -6.47 6.16 4.32
C PHE A 127 -7.99 6.02 4.42
N PRO A 128 -8.76 6.59 3.49
CA PRO A 128 -10.22 6.46 3.47
C PRO A 128 -10.64 5.07 2.98
N VAL A 129 -11.44 4.35 3.77
CA VAL A 129 -12.03 3.08 3.33
C VAL A 129 -13.28 3.38 2.50
N ALA A 130 -13.21 3.10 1.20
CA ALA A 130 -14.30 3.39 0.28
C ALA A 130 -15.63 2.73 0.72
N GLY A 131 -16.72 3.51 0.69
CA GLY A 131 -18.05 3.04 1.08
C GLY A 131 -18.28 2.93 2.60
N GLN A 132 -17.31 3.33 3.43
CA GLN A 132 -17.43 3.34 4.89
C GLN A 132 -17.05 4.70 5.45
N ASN A 133 -17.55 5.02 6.65
CA ASN A 133 -17.22 6.25 7.36
C ASN A 133 -16.00 6.05 8.28
N ILE A 134 -14.97 5.38 7.74
CA ILE A 134 -13.77 4.95 8.48
C ILE A 134 -12.53 5.43 7.73
N PHE A 135 -11.58 5.96 8.50
CA PHE A 135 -10.22 6.24 8.06
C PHE A 135 -9.25 5.39 8.87
N LEU A 136 -8.37 4.67 8.18
CA LEU A 136 -7.25 3.96 8.80
C LEU A 136 -6.09 4.94 8.98
N ILE A 137 -5.28 4.78 10.02
CA ILE A 137 -4.23 5.74 10.40
C ILE A 137 -2.89 5.02 10.48
N HIS A 138 -1.90 5.47 9.73
CA HIS A 138 -0.52 4.99 9.79
C HIS A 138 0.46 6.17 10.06
N PRO A 139 1.75 5.90 10.29
CA PRO A 139 2.73 6.96 10.49
C PRO A 139 2.82 7.91 9.28
N PRO A 140 2.63 9.23 9.46
CA PRO A 140 2.71 10.20 8.37
C PRO A 140 4.15 10.47 7.93
N SER A 141 4.31 10.91 6.68
CA SER A 141 5.62 11.21 6.08
C SER A 141 6.19 12.57 6.48
N PHE A 142 5.44 13.37 7.24
CA PHE A 142 5.85 14.72 7.65
C PHE A 142 5.78 14.88 9.17
N LYS A 143 6.64 15.76 9.70
CA LYS A 143 6.58 16.18 11.11
C LYS A 143 5.28 16.93 11.45
N HIS A 144 4.79 17.71 10.50
CA HIS A 144 3.54 18.45 10.62
C HIS A 144 2.88 18.60 9.24
N ALA A 145 1.56 18.44 9.19
CA ALA A 145 0.75 18.73 8.01
C ALA A 145 -0.56 19.41 8.43
N SER A 146 -1.08 20.25 7.54
CA SER A 146 -2.32 20.99 7.74
C SER A 146 -3.15 20.98 6.47
N MET A 147 -4.43 20.63 6.57
CA MET A 147 -5.34 20.53 5.43
C MET A 147 -6.65 21.28 5.71
N PRO A 148 -6.99 22.32 4.93
CA PRO A 148 -8.27 23.01 5.05
C PRO A 148 -9.44 22.08 4.69
N MET A 149 -10.43 22.00 5.57
CA MET A 149 -11.65 21.21 5.41
C MET A 149 -12.86 22.12 5.28
N ALA A 150 -14.00 21.57 4.85
CA ALA A 150 -15.26 22.31 4.76
C ALA A 150 -15.65 22.98 6.09
N HIS A 151 -15.28 22.37 7.22
CA HIS A 151 -15.56 22.85 8.57
C HIS A 151 -14.32 22.94 9.46
N GLY A 152 -13.31 23.70 9.02
CA GLY A 152 -12.12 24.00 9.80
C GLY A 152 -10.84 23.49 9.15
N THR A 153 -9.88 23.05 9.95
CA THR A 153 -8.57 22.61 9.47
C THR A 153 -8.17 21.33 10.18
N LEU A 154 -7.84 20.29 9.41
CA LEU A 154 -7.21 19.08 9.93
C LEU A 154 -5.73 19.37 10.16
N ASN A 155 -5.26 19.25 11.40
CA ASN A 155 -3.86 19.42 11.76
C ASN A 155 -3.29 18.08 12.23
N ILE A 156 -2.19 17.65 11.62
CA ILE A 156 -1.49 16.40 11.89
C ILE A 156 -0.12 16.75 12.44
N SER A 157 0.25 16.17 13.59
CA SER A 157 1.56 16.37 14.22
C SER A 157 2.18 15.03 14.62
N THR A 158 3.47 14.89 14.34
CA THR A 158 4.19 13.63 14.50
C THR A 158 5.27 13.80 15.54
N THR A 159 5.18 13.03 16.63
CA THR A 159 6.22 12.96 17.66
C THR A 159 7.18 11.81 17.35
N GLY A 160 8.48 12.01 17.57
CA GLY A 160 9.51 11.04 17.21
C GLY A 160 9.84 10.98 15.71
N PHE A 161 9.41 11.97 14.92
CA PHE A 161 9.72 12.04 13.49
C PHE A 161 11.24 12.08 13.23
N VAL A 162 11.71 11.18 12.37
CA VAL A 162 13.07 11.15 11.84
C VAL A 162 12.98 11.45 10.35
N ALA A 163 13.69 12.48 9.89
CA ALA A 163 13.71 12.83 8.48
C ALA A 163 14.40 11.72 7.66
N PRO A 164 13.89 11.38 6.46
CA PRO A 164 14.60 10.49 5.56
C PRO A 164 16.00 11.05 5.27
N SER A 165 17.04 10.23 5.45
CA SER A 165 18.38 10.61 5.01
C SER A 165 18.42 10.56 3.48
N HIS A 166 18.72 11.69 2.83
CA HIS A 166 18.97 11.70 1.39
C HIS A 166 20.15 10.76 1.07
N SER A 167 19.88 9.73 0.27
CA SER A 167 20.89 8.87 -0.37
C SER A 167 20.95 9.16 -1.86
#